data_AF-A0A1C2AQ55-F1
#
_entry.id   AF-A0A1C2AQ55-F1
#
_cell.length_a   1.000
_cell.length_b   1.000
_cell.length_c   1.000
_cell.angle_alpha   90.00
_cell.angle_beta   90.00
_cell.angle_gamma   90.00
#
_symmetry.space_group_name_H-M   'P 1'
#
loop_
_entity.id
_entity.type
_entity.pdbx_description
1 polymer ?
#
loop_
_entity_poly.entity_id
_entity_poly.type
_entity_poly.pdbx_seq_one_letter_code
_entity_poly.pdbx_strand_id
1 'polypeptide(L)'
;IFIFVIGVKIFPDKDRKIPFKRVLIAVGYAHAPGLIRFFAVTPELVLLIIFLTQFWIFASLIIATRHILNLKSNLKAFGIVFLSFLIISFLTISFVMTKINSLPISTNI
;
A
#
# COMPACT_ATOMS: atom_id res chain seq x y z
N ILE A 1 -2.67 4.09 7.26
CA ILE A 1 -2.22 5.21 8.13
C ILE A 1 -1.32 6.20 7.39
N PHE A 2 -0.24 5.75 6.74
CA PHE A 2 0.73 6.64 6.07
C PHE A 2 0.13 7.53 4.97
N ILE A 3 -0.75 6.98 4.13
CA ILE A 3 -1.47 7.78 3.10
C ILE A 3 -2.19 8.97 3.72
N PHE A 4 -2.81 8.79 4.89
CA PHE A 4 -3.50 9.88 5.60
C PHE A 4 -2.50 10.92 6.13
N VAL A 5 -1.47 10.49 6.84
CA VAL A 5 -0.48 11.40 7.44
C VAL A 5 0.26 12.18 6.36
N ILE A 6 0.77 11.50 5.34
CA ILE A 6 1.52 12.12 4.24
C ILE A 6 0.60 13.04 3.43
N GLY A 7 -0.60 12.57 3.07
CA GLY A 7 -1.53 13.32 2.25
C GLY A 7 -2.16 14.54 2.92
N VAL A 8 -2.46 14.46 4.23
CA VAL A 8 -3.08 15.58 4.96
C VAL A 8 -2.05 16.53 5.57
N LYS A 9 -0.87 16.03 5.97
CA LYS A 9 0.13 16.86 6.70
C LYS A 9 1.32 17.29 5.86
N ILE A 10 1.78 16.48 4.91
CA ILE A 10 2.98 16.77 4.10
C ILE A 10 2.61 17.39 2.74
N PHE A 11 1.56 16.88 2.10
CA PHE A 11 1.10 17.36 0.79
C PHE A 11 -0.38 17.84 0.77
N PRO A 12 -0.81 18.73 1.68
CA PRO A 12 -2.17 19.26 1.65
C PRO A 12 -2.38 20.17 0.42
N ASP A 13 -3.53 20.02 -0.25
CA ASP A 13 -3.95 20.94 -1.34
C ASP A 13 -5.03 21.94 -0.90
N LYS A 14 -5.78 21.64 0.15
CA LYS A 14 -6.85 22.51 0.69
C LYS A 14 -6.95 22.30 2.21
N ASP A 15 -7.24 23.37 2.94
CA ASP A 15 -7.61 23.29 4.36
C ASP A 15 -9.01 22.72 4.51
N ARG A 16 -9.13 21.38 4.46
CA ARG A 16 -10.35 20.66 4.80
C ARG A 16 -10.05 19.57 5.81
N LYS A 17 -10.90 19.46 6.82
CA LYS A 17 -10.85 18.34 7.77
C LYS A 17 -11.30 17.06 7.06
N ILE A 18 -10.34 16.29 6.58
CA ILE A 18 -10.60 14.98 5.99
C ILE A 18 -10.64 13.96 7.13
N PRO A 19 -11.76 13.26 7.36
CA PRO A 19 -11.84 12.28 8.42
C PRO A 19 -11.02 11.04 8.05
N PHE A 20 -10.21 10.54 8.99
CA PHE A 20 -9.37 9.36 8.81
C PHE A 20 -10.14 8.15 8.25
N LYS A 21 -11.38 7.94 8.75
CA LYS A 21 -12.28 6.88 8.29
C LYS A 21 -12.49 6.86 6.78
N ARG A 22 -12.60 8.03 6.12
CA ARG A 22 -12.78 8.11 4.65
C ARG A 22 -11.57 7.59 3.90
N VAL A 23 -10.37 7.94 4.35
CA VAL A 23 -9.13 7.43 3.76
C VAL A 23 -9.01 5.93 3.98
N LEU A 24 -9.37 5.44 5.18
CA LEU A 24 -9.33 4.01 5.48
C LEU A 24 -10.26 3.19 4.57
N ILE A 25 -11.50 3.65 4.36
CA ILE A 25 -12.45 3.01 3.45
C ILE A 25 -11.92 3.01 2.00
N ALA A 26 -11.39 4.14 1.53
CA ALA A 26 -10.83 4.26 0.19
C ALA A 26 -9.64 3.30 -0.04
N VAL A 27 -8.76 3.18 0.96
CA VAL A 27 -7.66 2.21 0.93
C VAL A 27 -8.20 0.79 0.87
N GLY A 28 -9.18 0.43 1.71
CA GLY A 28 -9.81 -0.89 1.69
C GLY A 28 -10.35 -1.28 0.32
N TYR A 29 -11.10 -0.37 -0.33
CA TYR A 29 -11.61 -0.61 -1.69
C TYR A 29 -10.50 -0.70 -2.74
N ALA A 30 -9.46 0.12 -2.65
CA ALA A 30 -8.33 0.06 -3.58
C ALA A 30 -7.58 -1.28 -3.52
N HIS A 31 -7.68 -1.99 -2.39
CA HIS A 31 -7.11 -3.34 -2.20
C HIS A 31 -8.03 -4.48 -2.65
N ALA A 32 -9.29 -4.21 -3.04
CA ALA A 32 -10.23 -5.25 -3.46
C ALA A 32 -9.73 -6.20 -4.58
N PRO A 33 -8.96 -5.74 -5.60
CA PRO A 33 -8.37 -6.65 -6.59
C PRO A 33 -7.44 -7.71 -5.98
N GLY A 34 -6.93 -7.49 -4.77
CA GLY A 34 -6.15 -8.47 -4.03
C GLY A 34 -6.93 -9.75 -3.71
N LEU A 35 -8.27 -9.71 -3.66
CA LEU A 35 -9.11 -10.89 -3.48
C LEU A 35 -8.96 -11.90 -4.64
N ILE A 36 -8.62 -11.43 -5.85
CA ILE A 36 -8.38 -12.29 -7.02
C ILE A 36 -7.24 -13.28 -6.74
N ARG A 37 -6.27 -12.90 -5.90
CA ARG A 37 -5.13 -13.76 -5.53
C ARG A 37 -5.57 -15.05 -4.82
N PHE A 38 -6.73 -15.07 -4.16
CA PHE A 38 -7.27 -16.26 -3.50
C PHE A 38 -7.66 -17.36 -4.50
N PHE A 39 -8.05 -16.98 -5.71
CA PHE A 39 -8.46 -17.91 -6.77
C PHE A 39 -7.29 -18.39 -7.64
N ALA A 40 -6.07 -17.90 -7.39
CA ALA A 40 -4.88 -18.31 -8.13
C ALA A 40 -4.36 -19.64 -7.58
N VAL A 41 -4.76 -20.75 -8.22
CA VAL A 41 -4.46 -22.12 -7.74
C VAL A 41 -3.20 -22.74 -8.37
N THR A 42 -2.75 -22.23 -9.52
CA THR A 42 -1.63 -22.79 -10.28
C THR A 42 -0.37 -21.92 -10.12
N PRO A 43 0.82 -22.48 -9.82
CA PRO A 43 2.04 -21.71 -9.52
C PRO A 43 2.43 -20.67 -10.58
N GLU A 44 2.35 -21.02 -11.87
CA GLU A 44 2.68 -20.13 -12.98
C GLU A 44 1.71 -18.95 -13.08
N LEU A 45 0.45 -19.18 -12.74
CA LEU A 45 -0.61 -18.18 -12.76
C LEU A 45 -0.58 -17.28 -11.51
N VAL A 46 -0.18 -17.82 -10.36
CA VAL A 46 -0.07 -17.08 -9.09
C VAL A 46 0.89 -15.91 -9.22
N LEU A 47 2.09 -16.13 -9.76
CA LEU A 47 3.08 -15.07 -9.92
C LEU A 47 2.55 -13.95 -10.83
N LEU A 48 1.94 -14.33 -11.96
CA LEU A 48 1.36 -13.39 -12.90
C LEU A 48 0.19 -12.59 -12.29
N ILE A 49 -0.73 -13.26 -11.59
CA ILE A 49 -1.88 -12.62 -10.93
C ILE A 49 -1.40 -11.67 -9.82
N ILE A 50 -0.43 -12.07 -8.99
CA ILE A 50 0.11 -11.21 -7.94
C ILE A 50 0.70 -9.94 -8.56
N PHE A 51 1.51 -10.09 -9.61
CA PHE A 51 2.12 -8.96 -10.30
C PHE A 51 1.06 -8.02 -10.90
N LEU A 52 0.10 -8.53 -11.67
CA LEU A 52 -0.96 -7.72 -12.29
C LEU A 52 -1.85 -7.03 -11.25
N THR A 53 -2.30 -7.76 -10.24
CA THR A 53 -3.11 -7.18 -9.15
C THR A 53 -2.33 -6.16 -8.35
N GLN A 54 -1.00 -6.25 -8.28
CA GLN A 54 -0.18 -5.25 -7.60
C GLN A 54 -0.21 -3.90 -8.32
N PHE A 55 -0.04 -3.89 -9.64
CA PHE A 55 -0.18 -2.66 -10.43
C PHE A 55 -1.60 -2.11 -10.37
N TRP A 56 -2.61 -2.98 -10.40
CA TRP A 56 -4.00 -2.59 -10.23
C TRP A 56 -4.21 -1.87 -8.90
N ILE A 57 -3.78 -2.47 -7.78
CA ILE A 57 -3.90 -1.87 -6.45
C ILE A 57 -3.20 -0.51 -6.40
N PHE A 58 -2.01 -0.38 -6.99
CA PHE A 58 -1.32 0.91 -7.04
C PHE A 58 -2.11 1.96 -7.82
N ALA A 59 -2.62 1.62 -9.01
CA ALA A 59 -3.43 2.53 -9.81
C ALA A 59 -4.70 2.96 -9.05
N SER A 60 -5.41 2.02 -8.43
CA SER A 60 -6.59 2.29 -7.62
C SER A 60 -6.27 3.16 -6.40
N LEU A 61 -5.17 2.92 -5.70
CA LEU A 61 -4.73 3.74 -4.57
C LEU A 61 -4.44 5.17 -4.98
N ILE A 62 -3.78 5.39 -6.12
CA ILE A 62 -3.47 6.74 -6.63
C ILE A 62 -4.76 7.50 -6.93
N ILE A 63 -5.68 6.89 -7.67
CA ILE A 63 -6.96 7.52 -8.05
C ILE A 63 -7.82 7.78 -6.81
N ALA A 64 -7.95 6.79 -5.92
CA ALA A 64 -8.71 6.91 -4.69
C ALA A 64 -8.13 8.00 -3.77
N THR A 65 -6.80 8.04 -3.62
CA THR A 65 -6.11 9.05 -2.82
C THR A 65 -6.33 10.45 -3.38
N ARG A 66 -6.20 10.63 -4.71
CA ARG A 66 -6.50 11.90 -5.36
C ARG A 66 -7.93 12.36 -5.06
N HIS A 67 -8.91 11.46 -5.19
CA HIS A 67 -10.31 11.77 -5.01
C HIS A 67 -10.65 12.08 -3.54
N ILE A 68 -10.21 11.22 -2.62
CA ILE A 68 -10.54 11.32 -1.20
C ILE A 68 -9.87 12.55 -0.55
N LEU A 69 -8.65 12.88 -1.00
CA LEU A 69 -7.89 14.04 -0.54
C LEU A 69 -8.16 15.30 -1.37
N ASN A 70 -8.97 15.19 -2.43
CA ASN A 70 -9.30 16.27 -3.36
C ASN A 70 -8.05 17.00 -3.92
N LEU A 71 -7.04 16.20 -4.29
CA LEU A 71 -5.78 16.71 -4.84
C LEU A 71 -5.98 17.16 -6.28
N LYS A 72 -5.33 18.27 -6.65
CA LYS A 72 -5.37 18.81 -8.01
C LYS A 72 -4.62 17.91 -9.00
N SER A 73 -3.51 17.31 -8.58
CA SER A 73 -2.60 16.56 -9.46
C SER A 73 -2.53 15.07 -9.14
N ASN A 74 -2.57 14.24 -10.19
CA ASN A 74 -2.30 12.81 -10.11
C ASN A 74 -0.87 12.53 -9.63
N LEU A 75 0.09 13.42 -9.94
CA LEU A 75 1.48 13.26 -9.54
C LEU A 75 1.66 13.42 -8.02
N LYS A 76 0.90 14.33 -7.39
CA LYS A 76 0.87 14.43 -5.93
C LYS A 76 0.31 13.17 -5.29
N ALA A 77 -0.79 12.64 -5.82
CA ALA A 77 -1.37 11.39 -5.34
C ALA A 77 -0.40 10.21 -5.50
N PHE A 78 0.30 10.14 -6.64
CA PHE A 78 1.37 9.18 -6.86
C PHE A 78 2.46 9.30 -5.79
N GLY A 79 2.98 10.51 -5.55
CA GLY A 79 3.99 10.74 -4.51
C GLY A 79 3.55 10.31 -3.11
N ILE A 80 2.30 10.59 -2.72
CA ILE A 80 1.74 10.17 -1.43
C ILE A 80 1.71 8.63 -1.30
N VAL A 81 1.20 7.94 -2.34
CA VAL A 81 1.09 6.47 -2.35
C VAL A 81 2.49 5.84 -2.40
N PHE A 82 3.38 6.36 -3.24
CA PHE A 82 4.74 5.86 -3.39
C PHE A 82 5.56 6.03 -2.11
N LEU A 83 5.51 7.20 -1.47
CA LEU A 83 6.20 7.44 -0.20
C LEU A 83 5.63 6.56 0.93
N SER A 84 4.31 6.37 0.96
CA SER A 84 3.66 5.44 1.90
C SER A 84 4.17 4.01 1.71
N PHE A 85 4.28 3.56 0.45
CA PHE A 85 4.79 2.24 0.11
C PHE A 85 6.26 2.06 0.51
N LEU A 86 7.11 3.04 0.27
CA LEU A 86 8.52 2.99 0.66
C LEU A 86 8.69 2.84 2.17
N ILE A 87 7.94 3.61 2.97
CA ILE A 87 7.99 3.51 4.44
C ILE A 87 7.53 2.11 4.90
N ILE A 88 6.44 1.59 4.36
CA ILE A 88 5.94 0.25 4.71
C ILE A 88 6.96 -0.82 4.30
N SER A 89 7.56 -0.69 3.10
CA SER A 89 8.55 -1.64 2.59
C SER A 89 9.78 -1.70 3.50
N PHE A 90 10.34 -0.54 3.87
CA PHE A 90 11.47 -0.47 4.78
C PHE A 90 11.13 -1.10 6.15
N LEU A 91 10.00 -0.73 6.74
CA LEU A 91 9.58 -1.25 8.04
C LEU A 91 9.36 -2.77 8.02
N THR A 92 8.80 -3.28 6.92
CA THR A 92 8.58 -4.72 6.72
C THR A 92 9.90 -5.47 6.60
N ILE A 93 10.85 -4.95 5.80
CA ILE A 93 12.18 -5.56 5.66
C ILE A 93 12.91 -5.57 7.00
N SER A 94 12.92 -4.44 7.73
CA SER A 94 13.54 -4.38 9.06
C SER A 94 12.92 -5.41 10.01
N PHE A 95 11.59 -5.51 10.06
CA PHE A 95 10.90 -6.48 10.92
C PHE A 95 11.22 -7.92 10.52
N VAL A 96 11.21 -8.24 9.23
CA VAL A 96 11.54 -9.58 8.71
C VAL A 96 12.98 -9.97 9.08
N MET A 97 13.94 -9.06 8.92
CA MET A 97 15.34 -9.31 9.31
C MET A 97 15.48 -9.57 10.81
N THR A 98 14.77 -8.82 11.66
CA THR A 98 14.73 -9.09 13.10
C THR A 98 14.19 -10.48 13.41
N LYS A 99 13.14 -10.92 12.70
CA LYS A 99 12.55 -12.25 12.89
C LYS A 99 13.50 -13.36 12.45
N ILE A 100 14.15 -13.23 11.29
CA ILE A 100 15.11 -14.22 10.79
C ILE A 100 16.27 -14.40 11.79
N ASN A 101 16.79 -13.30 12.35
CA ASN A 101 17.89 -13.37 13.32
C ASN A 101 17.49 -13.98 14.68
N SER A 102 16.19 -13.97 15.01
CA SER A 102 15.67 -14.52 16.28
C SER A 102 15.27 -15.99 16.21
N LEU A 103 15.24 -16.59 15.01
CA LEU A 103 14.98 -18.01 14.87
C LEU A 103 16.20 -18.78 15.39
N PRO A 104 16.03 -19.77 16.30
CA PRO A 104 17.10 -20.69 16.63
C PRO A 104 17.36 -21.50 15.36
N ILE A 105 18.36 -21.09 14.59
CA ILE A 105 18.87 -21.88 13.49
C ILE A 105 19.52 -23.07 14.19
N SER A 106 18.81 -24.20 14.33
CA SER A 106 19.45 -25.42 14.82
C SER A 106 20.42 -25.84 13.73
N THR A 107 21.66 -25.36 13.82
CA THR A 107 22.78 -25.96 13.12
C THR A 107 23.08 -27.28 13.81
N ASN A 108 22.25 -28.28 13.52
CA ASN A 108 22.62 -29.69 13.67
C ASN A 108 23.42 -30.06 12.43
N ILE A 109 24.67 -29.61 12.39
CA ILE A 109 25.75 -30.16 11.56
C ILE A 109 26.97 -30.20 12.47
#